data_AF-A0AAV8ZPX7-F1
#
_entry.id   AF-A0AAV8ZPX7-F1
#
_cell.length_a   1.000
_cell.length_b   1.000
_cell.length_c   1.000
_cell.angle_alpha   90.00
_cell.angle_beta   90.00
_cell.angle_gamma   90.00
#
_symmetry.space_group_name_H-M   'P 1'
#
loop_
_entity.id
_entity.type
_entity.pdbx_description
1 polymer ?
#
loop_
_entity_poly.entity_id
_entity_poly.type
_entity_poly.pdbx_seq_one_letter_code
_entity_poly.pdbx_strand_id
1 'polypeptide(L)' 'MLTRVKYIFSMLKPKKVRKKYDEAVWAYQKAKDFDSVIRLHLEHLNNPEIAVEMVQETKSIEGAKMVAK' A
#
# COMPACT_ATOMS: atom_id res chain seq x y z
N MET A 1 -25.49 11.07 -4.31
CA MET A 1 -24.98 9.98 -3.44
C MET A 1 -23.49 9.68 -3.65
N LEU A 2 -22.58 10.68 -3.75
CA LEU A 2 -21.13 10.40 -3.92
C LEU A 2 -20.19 11.24 -3.04
N THR A 3 -20.67 12.32 -2.42
CA THR A 3 -19.83 13.21 -1.58
C THR A 3 -19.64 12.72 -0.15
N ARG A 4 -20.60 11.96 0.40
CA ARG A 4 -20.61 11.58 1.82
C ARG A 4 -19.58 10.50 2.18
N VAL A 5 -19.35 9.54 1.28
CA VAL A 5 -18.35 8.47 1.48
C VAL A 5 -16.92 9.03 1.38
N LYS A 6 -16.67 9.94 0.42
CA LYS A 6 -15.37 10.61 0.25
C LYS A 6 -14.99 11.47 1.46
N TYR A 7 -15.98 12.14 2.07
CA TYR A 7 -15.80 12.95 3.28
C TYR A 7 -15.44 12.11 4.51
N ILE A 8 -16.11 10.97 4.71
CA ILE A 8 -15.83 10.07 5.84
C ILE A 8 -14.43 9.46 5.72
N PHE A 9 -14.01 9.07 4.51
CA PHE A 9 -12.66 8.56 4.27
C PHE A 9 -11.58 9.61 4.61
N SER A 10 -11.83 10.88 4.28
CA SER A 10 -10.94 11.99 4.62
C SER A 10 -10.93 12.35 6.12
N MET A 11 -12.03 12.10 6.84
CA MET A 11 -12.19 12.39 8.27
C MET A 11 -11.68 11.26 9.20
N LEU A 12 -11.49 10.04 8.70
CA LEU A 12 -10.81 8.99 9.44
C LEU A 12 -9.40 9.48 9.73
N LYS A 13 -9.11 9.76 11.02
CA LYS A 13 -7.80 10.29 11.45
C LYS A 13 -6.69 9.50 10.74
N PRO A 14 -5.77 10.15 10.01
CA PRO A 14 -4.76 9.46 9.20
C PRO A 14 -3.92 8.46 10.02
N LYS A 15 -3.78 8.70 11.33
CA LYS A 15 -3.17 7.76 12.29
C LYS A 15 -3.90 6.42 12.43
N LYS A 16 -5.24 6.38 12.42
CA LYS A 16 -6.01 5.12 12.54
C LYS A 16 -5.97 4.29 11.25
N VAL A 17 -5.91 4.95 10.10
CA VAL A 17 -5.83 4.25 8.80
C VAL A 17 -4.42 3.72 8.57
N ARG A 18 -3.38 4.51 8.88
CA ARG A 18 -1.97 4.06 8.85
C ARG A 18 -1.73 2.81 9.70
N LYS A 19 -2.22 2.79 10.94
CA LYS A 19 -2.02 1.63 11.82
C LYS A 19 -2.57 0.32 11.22
N LYS A 20 -3.68 0.38 10.48
CA LYS A 20 -4.23 -0.79 9.77
C LYS A 20 -3.40 -1.20 8.57
N TYR A 21 -2.77 -0.25 7.89
CA TYR A 21 -1.85 -0.53 6.79
C TYR A 21 -0.56 -1.17 7.28
N ASP A 22 -0.02 -0.76 8.43
CA ASP A 22 1.15 -1.42 9.04
C ASP A 22 0.86 -2.89 9.39
N GLU A 23 -0.31 -3.16 9.97
CA GLU A 23 -0.77 -4.53 10.26
C GLU A 23 -0.97 -5.35 8.97
N ALA A 24 -1.50 -4.73 7.91
CA ALA A 24 -1.66 -5.38 6.61
C ALA A 24 -0.30 -5.70 5.97
N VAL A 25 0.66 -4.76 6.00
CA VAL A 25 2.02 -5.00 5.51
C VAL A 25 2.65 -6.19 6.22
N TRP A 26 2.49 -6.28 7.54
CA TRP A 26 3.01 -7.42 8.30
C TRP A 26 2.35 -8.75 7.91
N ALA A 27 1.02 -8.76 7.73
CA ALA A 27 0.29 -9.95 7.30
C ALA A 27 0.72 -10.42 5.90
N TYR A 28 0.86 -9.50 4.95
CA TYR A 28 1.30 -9.80 3.59
C TYR A 28 2.77 -10.26 3.53
N GLN A 29 3.66 -9.65 4.33
CA GLN A 29 5.04 -10.15 4.47
C GLN A 29 5.08 -11.58 5.03
N LYS A 30 4.24 -11.89 6.04
CA LYS A 30 4.13 -13.26 6.57
C LYS A 30 3.60 -14.24 5.53
N ALA A 31 2.70 -13.81 4.67
CA ALA A 31 2.18 -14.60 3.54
C ALA A 31 3.17 -14.71 2.36
N LYS A 32 4.30 -13.98 2.39
CA LYS A 32 5.24 -13.80 1.26
C LYS A 32 4.60 -13.19 0.01
N ASP A 33 3.48 -12.49 0.20
CA ASP A 33 2.80 -11.75 -0.87
C ASP A 33 3.34 -10.31 -0.89
N PHE A 34 4.50 -10.16 -1.53
CA PHE A 34 5.18 -8.87 -1.60
C PHE A 34 4.50 -7.89 -2.58
N ASP A 35 3.75 -8.39 -3.57
CA ASP A 35 3.00 -7.56 -4.51
C ASP A 35 1.92 -6.75 -3.80
N SER A 36 1.22 -7.38 -2.86
CA SER A 36 0.24 -6.70 -2.02
C SER A 36 0.88 -5.63 -1.12
N VAL A 37 2.10 -5.86 -0.62
CA VAL A 37 2.87 -4.86 0.16
C VAL A 37 3.25 -3.66 -0.70
N ILE A 38 3.76 -3.91 -1.91
CA ILE A 38 4.15 -2.88 -2.88
C ILE A 38 2.95 -2.00 -3.24
N ARG A 39 1.78 -2.62 -3.52
CA ARG A 39 0.54 -1.89 -3.79
C ARG A 39 0.10 -1.01 -2.62
N LEU A 40 0.20 -1.53 -1.39
CA LEU A 40 -0.10 -0.72 -0.19
C LEU A 40 0.83 0.47 -0.05
N HIS A 41 2.12 0.29 -0.33
CA HIS A 41 3.10 1.37 -0.27
C HIS A 41 2.83 2.47 -1.31
N LEU A 42 2.46 2.08 -2.53
CA LEU A 42 2.11 3.01 -3.61
C LEU A 42 0.78 3.73 -3.36
N GLU A 43 -0.31 3.00 -3.10
CA GLU A 43 -1.65 3.58 -3.10
C GLU A 43 -2.07 4.20 -1.76
N HIS A 44 -1.54 3.71 -0.64
CA HIS A 44 -2.11 3.99 0.68
C HIS A 44 -1.12 4.67 1.61
N LEU A 45 0.13 4.22 1.60
CA LEU A 45 1.19 4.81 2.43
C LEU A 45 1.92 5.97 1.73
N ASN A 46 1.66 6.19 0.42
CA ASN A 46 2.33 7.22 -0.40
C ASN A 46 3.85 7.17 -0.25
N ASN A 47 4.42 5.96 -0.24
CA ASN A 47 5.85 5.74 -0.11
C ASN A 47 6.37 4.91 -1.30
N PRO A 48 6.51 5.52 -2.48
CA PRO A 48 6.92 4.83 -3.69
C PRO A 48 8.38 4.35 -3.65
N GLU A 49 9.23 4.96 -2.84
CA GLU A 49 10.64 4.56 -2.70
C GLU A 49 10.76 3.13 -2.18
N ILE A 50 10.05 2.82 -1.08
CA ILE A 50 10.00 1.47 -0.51
C ILE A 50 9.38 0.48 -1.51
N ALA A 51 8.37 0.92 -2.26
CA ALA A 51 7.74 0.08 -3.28
C ALA A 51 8.74 -0.31 -4.39
N VAL A 52 9.55 0.65 -4.87
CA VAL A 52 10.59 0.40 -5.88
C VAL A 52 11.67 -0.53 -5.33
N GLU A 53 12.17 -0.28 -4.12
CA GLU A 53 13.18 -1.11 -3.47
C GLU A 53 12.71 -2.55 -3.33
N MET A 54 11.49 -2.74 -2.82
CA MET A 54 10.83 -4.04 -2.70
C MET A 54 10.69 -4.77 -4.04
N VAL A 55 10.33 -4.06 -5.11
CA VAL A 55 10.27 -4.63 -6.46
C VAL A 55 11.65 -5.12 -6.91
N GLN A 56 12.71 -4.36 -6.63
CA GLN A 56 14.08 -4.74 -6.99
C GLN A 56 14.58 -5.95 -6.18
N GLU A 57 14.30 -5.97 -4.87
CA GLU A 57 14.67 -7.09 -3.99
C GLU A 57 13.94 -8.38 -4.35
N THR A 58 12.62 -8.29 -4.54
CA THR A 58 11.77 -9.45 -4.84
C THR A 58 11.81 -9.85 -6.31
N LYS A 59 12.35 -8.99 -7.18
CA LYS A 59 12.32 -9.09 -8.64
C LYS A 59 10.90 -9.31 -9.19
N SER A 60 9.91 -8.74 -8.53
CA SER A 60 8.51 -8.91 -8.93
C SER A 60 8.21 -8.15 -10.22
N ILE A 61 7.77 -8.88 -11.24
CA ILE A 61 7.31 -8.32 -12.51
C ILE A 61 6.01 -7.53 -12.31
N GLU A 62 5.12 -8.04 -11.45
CA GLU A 62 3.82 -7.44 -11.22
C GLU A 62 3.94 -6.15 -10.39
N GLY A 63 4.82 -6.15 -9.40
CA GLY A 63 5.18 -4.94 -8.67
C GLY A 63 5.84 -3.88 -9.57
N ALA A 64 6.73 -4.29 -10.49
CA ALA A 64 7.35 -3.37 -11.44
C ALA A 64 6.32 -2.69 -12.35
N LYS A 65 5.30 -3.44 -12.83
CA LYS A 65 4.19 -2.88 -13.60
C LYS A 65 3.37 -1.87 -12.79
N MET A 66 3.20 -2.11 -11.48
CA MET A 66 2.45 -1.18 -10.61
C MET A 66 3.22 0.12 -10.38
N VAL A 67 4.54 0.06 -10.24
CA VAL A 67 5.41 1.24 -10.10
C VAL A 67 5.48 2.05 -11.40
N ALA A 68 5.48 1.38 -12.55
CA ALA A 68 5.63 2.01 -13.86
C ALA A 68 4.32 2.65 -14.40
N LYS A 69 3.21 2.48 -13.70
CA LYS A 69 1.88 2.97 -14.10
C LYS A 69 1.60 4.36 -13.56
#